data_AF-A0A925NJZ1-F1
#
_entry.id   AF-A0A925NJZ1-F1
#
_cell.length_a   1.000
_cell.length_b   1.000
_cell.length_c   1.000
_cell.angle_alpha   90.00
_cell.angle_beta   90.00
_cell.angle_gamma   90.00
#
_symmetry.space_group_name_H-M   'P 1'
#
loop_
_entity.id
_entity.type
_entity.pdbx_description
1 polymer ?
#
loop_
_entity_poly.entity_id
_entity_poly.type
_entity_poly.pdbx_seq_one_letter_code
_entity_poly.pdbx_strand_id
1 'polypeptide(L)'
;MSNSNETPKIPANKSLTENFAEGVELSDEEIRIEQTKPDPLNNTSRETAYIDDDGTLVVHYWSMKNFVTADGWENLKPSDSEYAAISKRHGLEKVGDTNQILKIWRDGDWQPV
;
A
#
# COMPACT_ATOMS: atom_id res chain seq x y z
N MET A 1 30.20 11.67 36.04
CA MET A 1 28.96 11.27 35.35
C MET A 1 28.19 12.53 35.04
N SER A 2 28.03 12.87 33.76
CA SER A 2 27.14 13.94 33.31
C SER A 2 26.59 13.55 31.94
N ASN A 3 25.30 13.25 31.91
CA ASN A 3 24.52 13.03 30.68
C ASN A 3 24.11 14.41 30.15
N SER A 4 24.60 14.79 28.97
CA SER A 4 24.07 15.91 28.21
C SER A 4 23.05 15.39 27.21
N ASN A 5 21.79 15.74 27.47
CA ASN A 5 20.62 15.43 26.66
C ASN A 5 20.49 16.55 25.60
N GLU A 6 21.01 16.35 24.39
CA GLU A 6 20.86 17.32 23.30
C GLU A 6 19.75 16.87 22.33
N THR A 7 18.72 17.71 22.22
CA THR A 7 17.64 17.57 21.23
C THR A 7 18.14 18.01 19.85
N PRO A 8 17.98 17.21 18.78
CA PRO A 8 18.37 17.64 17.44
C PRO A 8 17.50 18.80 16.94
N LYS A 9 18.15 19.90 16.54
CA LYS A 9 17.51 21.05 15.88
C LYS A 9 17.19 20.69 14.42
N ILE A 10 15.92 20.71 14.05
CA ILE A 10 15.47 20.63 12.65
C ILE A 10 15.73 21.99 11.98
N PRO A 11 16.47 22.06 10.85
CA PRO A 11 16.56 23.30 10.11
C PRO A 11 15.22 23.58 9.41
N ALA A 12 14.64 24.74 9.72
CA ALA A 12 13.55 25.33 8.95
C ALA A 12 14.07 25.66 7.55
N ASN A 13 13.71 24.87 6.54
CA ASN A 13 13.99 25.25 5.16
C ASN A 13 12.79 26.05 4.60
N LYS A 14 13.13 27.25 4.14
CA LYS A 14 12.22 28.31 3.73
C LYS A 14 11.53 27.97 2.41
N SER A 15 10.33 28.54 2.29
CA SER A 15 9.49 28.50 1.10
C SER A 15 9.95 29.47 0.00
N LEU A 16 9.79 28.99 -1.23
CA LEU A 16 9.42 29.66 -2.49
C LEU A 16 10.26 30.79 -3.10
N THR A 17 10.50 30.57 -4.40
CA THR A 17 10.63 31.54 -5.50
C THR A 17 11.78 32.53 -5.44
N GLU A 18 12.77 32.32 -6.32
CA GLU A 18 13.14 33.26 -7.40
C GLU A 18 14.40 32.71 -8.06
N ASN A 19 14.30 32.39 -9.35
CA ASN A 19 15.38 32.48 -10.33
C ASN A 19 14.74 32.26 -11.72
N PHE A 20 14.07 33.31 -12.21
CA PHE A 20 13.88 33.46 -13.65
C PHE A 20 15.23 33.85 -14.23
N ALA A 21 15.85 32.92 -14.96
CA ALA A 21 16.93 33.22 -15.89
C ALA A 21 16.61 32.51 -17.21
N GLU A 22 16.17 33.34 -18.16
CA GLU A 22 16.50 33.32 -19.59
C GLU A 22 16.41 32.00 -20.36
N GLY A 23 15.39 31.93 -21.23
CA GLY A 23 15.57 31.52 -22.62
C GLY A 23 16.06 30.11 -22.88
N VAL A 24 15.18 29.12 -22.71
CA VAL A 24 15.25 27.87 -23.45
C VAL A 24 13.97 27.74 -24.25
N GLU A 25 14.04 27.98 -25.56
CA GLU A 25 13.00 27.54 -26.49
C GLU A 25 13.01 26.01 -26.46
N LEU A 26 12.03 25.41 -25.80
CA LEU A 26 11.75 24.00 -25.94
C LEU A 26 11.09 23.83 -27.31
N SER A 27 11.79 23.22 -28.26
CA SER A 27 11.19 22.78 -29.51
C SER A 27 10.03 21.82 -29.20
N ASP A 28 8.99 21.85 -30.03
CA ASP A 28 7.79 20.96 -29.96
C ASP A 28 8.12 19.48 -30.26
N GLU A 29 9.30 19.02 -29.85
CA GLU A 29 9.79 17.68 -30.06
C GLU A 29 9.24 16.77 -28.96
N GLU A 30 8.04 16.26 -29.23
CA GLU A 30 7.49 15.00 -28.74
C GLU A 30 7.79 14.67 -27.26
N ILE A 31 6.96 15.17 -26.34
CA ILE A 31 6.70 14.44 -25.10
C ILE A 31 5.90 13.18 -25.47
N ARG A 32 6.58 12.20 -26.06
CA ARG A 32 6.12 10.82 -26.04
C ARG A 32 6.27 10.36 -24.60
N ILE A 33 5.19 10.47 -23.83
CA ILE A 33 5.04 9.66 -22.63
C ILE A 33 5.00 8.22 -23.15
N GLU A 34 6.15 7.55 -23.12
CA GLU A 34 6.25 6.13 -23.37
C GLU A 34 5.27 5.49 -22.38
N GLN A 35 4.12 5.00 -22.87
CA GLN A 35 3.21 4.20 -22.07
C GLN A 35 3.97 2.92 -21.77
N THR A 36 4.76 2.94 -20.69
CA THR A 36 5.29 1.75 -20.04
C THR A 36 4.12 0.78 -19.94
N LYS A 37 4.25 -0.36 -20.64
CA LYS A 37 3.30 -1.47 -20.54
C LYS A 37 2.95 -1.62 -19.06
N PRO A 38 1.66 -1.73 -18.67
CA PRO A 38 1.32 -1.87 -17.28
C PRO A 38 2.07 -3.09 -16.76
N ASP A 39 3.04 -2.86 -15.88
CA ASP A 39 3.58 -3.90 -15.05
C ASP A 39 2.36 -4.58 -14.40
N PRO A 40 2.17 -5.91 -14.51
CA PRO A 40 1.05 -6.57 -13.85
C PRO A 40 0.98 -6.21 -12.35
N LEU A 41 2.10 -5.83 -11.72
CA LEU A 41 2.15 -5.31 -10.35
C LEU A 41 1.42 -3.97 -10.17
N ASN A 42 1.34 -3.11 -11.20
CA ASN A 42 0.70 -1.80 -11.14
C ASN A 42 -0.83 -1.83 -11.08
N ASN A 43 -1.46 -3.00 -11.20
CA ASN A 43 -2.91 -3.16 -11.13
C ASN A 43 -3.26 -4.42 -10.34
N THR A 44 -2.55 -4.66 -9.24
CA THR A 44 -2.70 -5.85 -8.40
C THR A 44 -3.22 -5.47 -7.02
N SER A 45 -4.08 -6.31 -6.47
CA SER A 45 -4.48 -6.30 -5.07
C SER A 45 -4.19 -7.67 -4.46
N ARG A 46 -3.75 -7.66 -3.21
CA ARG A 46 -3.40 -8.82 -2.42
C ARG A 46 -4.02 -8.65 -1.04
N GLU A 47 -4.75 -9.65 -0.61
CA GLU A 47 -5.25 -9.76 0.74
C GLU A 47 -4.73 -11.06 1.34
N THR A 48 -3.96 -10.97 2.42
CA THR A 48 -3.41 -12.13 3.13
C THR A 48 -4.06 -12.19 4.49
N ALA A 49 -4.55 -13.36 4.89
CA ALA A 49 -5.13 -13.56 6.21
C ALA A 49 -4.53 -14.79 6.88
N TYR A 50 -4.41 -14.75 8.21
CA TYR A 50 -3.99 -15.89 9.01
C TYR A 50 -4.55 -15.80 10.44
N ILE A 51 -4.69 -16.96 11.09
CA ILE A 51 -5.05 -17.02 12.52
C ILE A 51 -3.77 -17.25 13.32
N ASP A 52 -3.36 -16.26 14.10
CA ASP A 52 -2.17 -16.28 14.94
C ASP A 52 -2.33 -17.24 16.14
N ASP A 53 -1.24 -17.50 16.86
CA ASP A 53 -1.17 -18.47 17.97
C ASP A 53 -2.14 -18.15 19.12
N ASP A 54 -2.48 -16.87 19.31
CA ASP A 54 -3.45 -16.42 20.32
C ASP A 54 -4.91 -16.46 19.83
N GLY A 55 -5.14 -16.95 18.61
CA GLY A 55 -6.45 -16.99 17.95
C GLY A 55 -6.88 -15.66 17.31
N THR A 56 -6.01 -14.67 17.22
CA THR A 56 -6.28 -13.42 16.49
C THR A 56 -6.25 -13.68 14.99
N LEU A 57 -7.28 -13.22 14.29
CA LEU A 57 -7.26 -13.16 12.83
C LEU A 57 -6.55 -11.88 12.42
N VAL A 58 -5.43 -12.04 11.74
CA VAL A 58 -4.68 -10.93 11.15
C VAL A 58 -4.98 -10.90 9.66
N VAL A 59 -5.32 -9.72 9.15
CA VAL A 59 -5.55 -9.49 7.72
C VAL A 59 -4.68 -8.34 7.24
N HIS A 60 -3.91 -8.60 6.20
CA HIS A 60 -3.09 -7.63 5.50
C HIS A 60 -3.65 -7.38 4.11
N TYR A 61 -3.99 -6.13 3.82
CA TYR A 61 -4.51 -5.69 2.54
C TYR A 61 -3.47 -4.80 1.88
N TRP A 62 -3.09 -5.14 0.65
CA TRP A 62 -2.22 -4.32 -0.17
C TRP A 62 -2.82 -4.19 -1.56
N SER A 63 -2.80 -2.99 -2.13
CA SER A 63 -3.22 -2.78 -3.51
C SER A 63 -2.42 -1.68 -4.18
N MET A 64 -2.20 -1.85 -5.48
CA MET A 64 -1.60 -0.87 -6.36
C MET A 64 -2.46 -0.74 -7.62
N LYS A 65 -2.83 0.50 -7.94
CA LYS A 65 -3.55 0.85 -9.17
C LYS A 65 -2.85 2.05 -9.82
N ASN A 66 -2.22 1.81 -10.96
CA ASN A 66 -1.24 2.71 -11.58
C ASN A 66 -0.17 3.13 -10.56
N PHE A 67 -0.16 4.40 -10.16
CA PHE A 67 0.80 4.96 -9.20
C PHE A 67 0.23 5.13 -7.78
N VAL A 68 -1.01 4.68 -7.55
CA VAL A 68 -1.69 4.80 -6.25
C VAL A 68 -1.56 3.49 -5.49
N THR A 69 -1.07 3.56 -4.26
CA THR A 69 -0.94 2.42 -3.34
C THR A 69 -1.83 2.58 -2.13
N ALA A 70 -2.46 1.49 -1.70
CA ALA A 70 -3.10 1.38 -0.40
C ALA A 70 -2.57 0.15 0.33
N ASP A 71 -2.25 0.31 1.61
CA ASP A 71 -1.68 -0.72 2.48
C ASP A 71 -2.34 -0.59 3.86
N GLY A 72 -2.79 -1.71 4.43
CA GLY A 72 -3.58 -1.73 5.65
C GLY A 72 -3.54 -3.06 6.37
N TRP A 73 -3.69 -3.00 7.69
CA TRP A 73 -3.68 -4.16 8.58
C TRP A 73 -4.90 -4.11 9.49
N GLU A 74 -5.57 -5.25 9.65
CA GLU A 74 -6.64 -5.46 10.61
C GLU A 74 -6.29 -6.63 11.51
N ASN A 75 -6.60 -6.49 12.80
CA ASN A 75 -6.41 -7.53 13.81
C ASN A 75 -7.73 -7.73 14.53
N LEU A 76 -8.32 -8.91 14.40
CA LEU A 76 -9.64 -9.23 14.90
C LEU A 76 -9.54 -10.33 15.95
N LYS A 77 -10.13 -10.11 17.11
CA LYS A 77 -10.29 -11.13 18.15
C LYS A 77 -11.51 -12.00 17.83
N PRO A 78 -11.57 -13.25 18.33
CA PRO A 78 -12.73 -14.13 18.12
C PRO A 78 -14.08 -13.56 18.57
N SER A 79 -14.08 -12.57 19.46
CA SER A 79 -15.27 -11.87 19.93
C SER A 79 -15.80 -10.81 18.95
N ASP A 80 -15.01 -10.39 17.97
CA ASP A 80 -15.39 -9.35 17.03
C ASP A 80 -16.42 -9.87 16.03
N SER A 81 -17.44 -9.07 15.74
CA SER A 81 -18.58 -9.49 14.92
C SER A 81 -18.19 -9.92 13.50
N GLU A 82 -17.07 -9.41 12.98
CA GLU A 82 -16.59 -9.67 11.63
C GLU A 82 -15.65 -10.88 11.54
N TYR A 83 -15.11 -11.35 12.68
CA TYR A 83 -14.10 -12.40 12.74
C TYR A 83 -14.54 -13.66 11.98
N ALA A 84 -15.75 -14.16 12.26
CA ALA A 84 -16.25 -15.39 11.65
C ALA A 84 -16.51 -15.23 10.15
N ALA A 85 -16.98 -14.05 9.72
CA ALA A 85 -17.26 -13.78 8.32
C ALA A 85 -15.96 -13.73 7.49
N ILE A 86 -14.93 -13.07 8.00
CA ILE A 86 -13.64 -12.94 7.33
C ILE A 86 -12.88 -14.26 7.36
N SER A 87 -12.85 -14.97 8.49
CA SER A 87 -12.26 -16.32 8.58
C SER A 87 -12.87 -17.25 7.53
N LYS A 88 -14.20 -17.27 7.41
CA LYS A 88 -14.91 -18.08 6.42
C LYS A 88 -14.60 -17.65 4.98
N ARG A 89 -14.52 -16.36 4.68
CA ARG A 89 -14.15 -15.84 3.35
C ARG A 89 -12.78 -16.35 2.92
N HIS A 90 -11.85 -16.44 3.88
CA HIS A 90 -10.49 -16.95 3.66
C HIS A 90 -10.34 -18.45 3.83
N GLY A 91 -11.40 -19.18 4.24
CA GLY A 91 -11.32 -20.62 4.49
C GLY A 91 -10.40 -20.99 5.66
N LEU A 92 -10.32 -20.13 6.68
CA LEU A 92 -9.50 -20.34 7.88
C LEU A 92 -10.38 -20.94 8.98
N GLU A 93 -9.95 -22.06 9.54
CA GLU A 93 -10.72 -22.83 10.53
C GLU A 93 -9.99 -22.95 11.88
N LYS A 94 -8.66 -22.89 11.88
CA LYS A 94 -7.84 -23.08 13.09
C LYS A 94 -6.60 -22.19 13.09
N VAL A 95 -6.00 -22.07 14.28
CA VAL A 95 -4.70 -21.44 14.50
C VAL A 95 -3.65 -22.01 13.54
N GLY A 96 -2.86 -21.13 12.95
CA GLY A 96 -1.83 -21.43 11.95
C GLY A 96 -2.35 -21.54 10.52
N ASP A 97 -3.68 -21.53 10.30
CA ASP A 97 -4.21 -21.44 8.94
C ASP A 97 -3.86 -20.08 8.33
N THR A 98 -3.53 -20.10 7.04
CA THR A 98 -3.25 -18.90 6.25
C THR A 98 -3.83 -19.03 4.86
N ASN A 99 -4.28 -17.92 4.29
CA ASN A 99 -4.73 -17.86 2.91
C ASN A 99 -4.40 -16.50 2.29
N GLN A 100 -4.39 -16.47 0.96
CA GLN A 100 -4.13 -15.29 0.16
C GLN A 100 -5.14 -15.20 -0.99
N ILE A 101 -5.73 -14.03 -1.14
CA ILE A 101 -6.58 -13.68 -2.28
C ILE A 101 -5.83 -12.67 -3.14
N LEU A 102 -5.63 -13.01 -4.41
CA LEU A 102 -5.03 -12.14 -5.42
C LEU A 102 -6.11 -11.65 -6.38
N LYS A 103 -6.07 -10.35 -6.67
CA LYS A 103 -6.96 -9.72 -7.64
C LYS A 103 -6.19 -8.80 -8.58
N ILE A 104 -6.73 -8.59 -9.76
CA ILE A 104 -6.21 -7.66 -10.76
C ILE A 104 -7.30 -6.69 -11.22
N TRP A 105 -6.92 -5.43 -11.47
CA TRP A 105 -7.84 -4.42 -11.96
C TRP A 105 -8.01 -4.55 -13.48
N ARG A 106 -9.19 -4.97 -13.93
CA ARG A 106 -9.55 -5.09 -15.35
C ARG A 106 -10.99 -4.63 -15.55
N ASP A 107 -11.25 -3.95 -16.67
CA ASP A 107 -12.60 -3.52 -17.07
C ASP A 107 -13.36 -2.71 -16.01
N GLY A 108 -12.63 -1.96 -15.17
CA GLY A 108 -13.21 -1.12 -14.13
C GLY A 108 -13.47 -1.79 -12.79
N ASP A 109 -13.02 -3.03 -12.57
CA ASP A 109 -13.22 -3.78 -11.32
C ASP A 109 -12.02 -4.66 -10.92
N TRP A 110 -11.96 -5.06 -9.65
CA TRP A 110 -11.00 -6.02 -9.12
C TRP A 110 -11.49 -7.46 -9.33
N GLN A 111 -10.85 -8.19 -10.24
CA GLN A 111 -11.21 -9.56 -10.55
C GLN A 111 -10.23 -10.56 -9.92
N PRO A 112 -10.72 -11.73 -9.45
CA PRO A 112 -9.84 -12.82 -9.03
C PRO A 112 -8.87 -13.21 -10.14
N VAL A 113 -7.65 -13.57 -9.75
CA VAL A 113 -6.62 -14.14 -10.66
C VAL A 113 -6.82 -15.63 -10.81
#